data_AF-A0A9D6Z3I9-F1
#
_entry.id   AF-A0A9D6Z3I9-F1
#
_cell.length_a   1.000
_cell.length_b   1.000
_cell.length_c   1.000
_cell.angle_alpha   90.00
_cell.angle_beta   90.00
_cell.angle_gamma   90.00
#
_symmetry.space_group_name_H-M   'P 1'
#
loop_
_entity.id
_entity.type
_entity.pdbx_description
1 polymer ?
#
loop_
_entity_poly.entity_id
_entity_poly.type
_entity_poly.pdbx_seq_one_letter_code
_entity_poly.pdbx_strand_id
1 'polypeptide(L)'
;MNKISKTNPAKASMRVNVNSFMMGSLFFILTLIWTLNPHKFSPIIIGQIVYAIPLLFVSSLAYSKIGYSEYTRSWDTFAWYTHNIGSIFILNVVGLMTALQFKDIAIAYFGLIVLLMGAYSIINLYNRPDLQSEKLFKFVVFISVLMVGGILPLAF
;
A
#
# COMPACT_ATOMS: atom_id res chain seq x y z
N MET A 1 11.29 -22.31 -21.74
CA MET A 1 9.89 -22.74 -21.49
C MET A 1 9.04 -21.52 -21.12
N ASN A 2 8.25 -21.00 -22.06
CA ASN A 2 7.22 -19.99 -21.77
C ASN A 2 6.16 -20.66 -20.89
N LYS A 3 6.16 -20.39 -19.58
CA LYS A 3 5.04 -20.74 -18.71
C LYS A 3 3.83 -19.95 -19.22
N ILE A 4 2.90 -20.65 -19.89
CA ILE A 4 1.59 -20.09 -20.27
C ILE A 4 0.97 -19.57 -18.99
N SER A 5 0.90 -18.26 -18.91
CA SER A 5 0.41 -17.52 -17.77
C SER A 5 -1.11 -17.63 -17.75
N LYS A 6 -1.66 -18.55 -16.96
CA LYS A 6 -3.11 -18.72 -16.81
C LYS A 6 -3.74 -17.44 -16.23
N THR A 7 -4.77 -16.92 -16.89
CA THR A 7 -5.61 -15.84 -16.37
C THR A 7 -6.24 -16.24 -15.03
N ASN A 8 -6.47 -15.26 -14.15
CA ASN A 8 -7.11 -15.49 -12.85
C ASN A 8 -8.19 -14.43 -12.57
N PRO A 9 -9.39 -14.59 -13.15
CA PRO A 9 -10.46 -13.59 -13.06
C PRO A 9 -10.98 -13.39 -11.63
N ALA A 10 -11.00 -14.43 -10.80
CA ALA A 10 -11.43 -14.33 -9.40
C ALA A 10 -10.48 -13.44 -8.58
N LYS A 11 -9.16 -13.65 -8.70
CA LYS A 11 -8.15 -12.79 -8.07
C LYS A 11 -8.24 -11.35 -8.57
N ALA A 12 -8.40 -11.18 -9.89
CA ALA A 12 -8.52 -9.86 -10.51
C ALA A 12 -9.73 -9.10 -9.96
N SER A 13 -10.92 -9.70 -9.98
CA SER A 13 -12.16 -9.08 -9.48
C SER A 13 -12.06 -8.69 -8.00
N MET A 14 -11.56 -9.59 -7.14
CA MET A 14 -11.37 -9.30 -5.72
C MET A 14 -10.44 -8.10 -5.50
N ARG A 15 -9.32 -8.04 -6.23
CA ARG A 15 -8.34 -6.94 -6.08
C ARG A 15 -8.88 -5.60 -6.58
N VAL A 16 -9.62 -5.61 -7.69
CA VAL A 16 -10.30 -4.41 -8.19
C VAL A 16 -11.29 -3.89 -7.16
N ASN A 17 -12.10 -4.77 -6.55
CA ASN A 17 -13.08 -4.38 -5.53
C ASN A 17 -12.41 -3.75 -4.30
N VAL A 18 -11.33 -4.35 -3.80
CA VAL A 18 -10.56 -3.82 -2.66
C VAL A 18 -10.00 -2.43 -2.98
N ASN A 19 -9.36 -2.28 -4.13
CA ASN A 19 -8.82 -0.97 -4.55
C ASN A 19 -9.92 0.08 -4.70
N SER A 20 -11.07 -0.28 -5.29
CA SER A 20 -12.22 0.63 -5.43
C SER A 20 -12.76 1.08 -4.08
N PHE A 21 -12.88 0.16 -3.11
CA PHE A 21 -13.28 0.50 -1.75
C PHE A 21 -12.28 1.47 -1.10
N MET A 22 -10.98 1.16 -1.18
CA MET A 22 -9.92 2.01 -0.63
C MET A 22 -9.90 3.40 -1.27
N MET A 23 -10.06 3.50 -2.60
CA MET A 23 -10.18 4.78 -3.30
C MET A 23 -11.40 5.57 -2.84
N GLY A 24 -12.56 4.92 -2.70
CA GLY A 24 -13.77 5.55 -2.18
C GLY A 24 -13.55 6.13 -0.77
N SER A 25 -12.91 5.38 0.12
CA SER A 25 -12.52 5.87 1.45
C SER A 25 -11.55 7.06 1.37
N LEU A 26 -10.58 7.03 0.46
CA LEU A 26 -9.63 8.14 0.29
C LEU A 26 -10.30 9.41 -0.24
N PHE A 27 -11.21 9.30 -1.19
CA PHE A 27 -11.99 10.45 -1.65
C PHE A 27 -12.80 11.06 -0.51
N PHE A 28 -13.45 10.23 0.30
CA PHE A 28 -14.19 10.69 1.47
C PHE A 28 -13.29 11.42 2.47
N ILE A 29 -12.13 10.84 2.82
CA ILE A 29 -11.16 11.46 3.73
C ILE A 29 -10.63 12.78 3.14
N LEU A 30 -10.31 12.81 1.84
CA LEU A 30 -9.82 14.00 1.16
C LEU A 30 -10.87 15.13 1.19
N THR A 31 -12.13 14.81 0.93
CA THR A 31 -13.24 15.76 1.06
C THR A 31 -13.35 16.30 2.48
N LEU A 32 -13.30 15.43 3.50
CA LEU A 32 -13.34 15.86 4.91
C LEU A 32 -12.18 16.81 5.26
N ILE A 33 -10.96 16.50 4.83
CA ILE A 33 -9.78 17.35 5.04
C ILE A 33 -10.00 18.73 4.43
N TRP A 34 -10.49 18.77 3.20
CA TRP A 34 -10.71 20.01 2.46
C TRP A 34 -11.84 20.86 3.07
N THR A 35 -12.90 20.22 3.57
CA THR A 35 -14.05 20.93 4.17
C THR A 35 -13.77 21.41 5.60
N LEU A 36 -13.04 20.63 6.42
CA LEU A 36 -12.90 20.92 7.85
C LEU A 36 -11.81 21.95 8.18
N ASN A 37 -10.69 21.97 7.44
CA ASN A 37 -9.67 23.04 7.35
C ASN A 37 -8.37 22.41 6.80
N PRO A 38 -8.02 22.60 5.51
CA PRO A 38 -6.87 21.92 4.90
C PRO A 38 -5.53 22.36 5.50
N HIS A 39 -5.44 23.56 6.07
CA HIS A 39 -4.19 24.08 6.65
C HIS A 39 -3.79 23.41 7.97
N LYS A 40 -4.69 22.63 8.60
CA LYS A 40 -4.37 21.85 9.81
C LYS A 40 -3.60 20.57 9.52
N PHE A 41 -3.56 20.12 8.26
CA PHE A 41 -2.91 18.88 7.89
C PHE A 41 -1.56 19.16 7.23
N SER A 42 -0.55 18.37 7.60
CA SER A 42 0.75 18.45 6.96
C SER A 42 0.64 18.17 5.45
N PRO A 43 1.38 18.89 4.60
CA PRO A 43 1.44 18.60 3.16
C PRO A 43 1.81 17.14 2.86
N ILE A 44 2.55 16.47 3.75
CA ILE A 44 2.91 15.06 3.63
C ILE A 44 1.66 14.17 3.70
N ILE A 45 0.74 14.44 4.63
CA ILE A 45 -0.52 13.70 4.77
C ILE A 45 -1.38 13.86 3.51
N ILE A 46 -1.56 15.11 3.08
CA ILE A 46 -2.37 15.43 1.89
C ILE A 46 -1.76 14.78 0.65
N GLY A 47 -0.45 14.94 0.46
CA GLY A 47 0.27 14.35 -0.67
C GLY A 47 0.12 12.84 -0.75
N GLN A 48 0.24 12.13 0.38
CA GLN A 48 0.07 10.68 0.41
C GLN A 48 -1.35 10.23 0.06
N ILE A 49 -2.38 10.93 0.51
CA ILE A 49 -3.77 10.66 0.11
C ILE A 49 -3.94 10.89 -1.39
N VAL A 50 -3.48 12.04 -1.89
CA VAL A 50 -3.60 12.44 -3.31
C VAL A 50 -2.88 11.45 -4.22
N TYR A 51 -1.69 10.97 -3.85
CA TYR A 51 -0.95 9.98 -4.64
C TYR A 51 -1.45 8.54 -4.47
N ALA A 52 -2.05 8.18 -3.33
CA ALA A 52 -2.60 6.85 -3.13
C ALA A 52 -3.77 6.54 -4.09
N ILE A 53 -4.61 7.53 -4.41
CA ILE A 53 -5.74 7.39 -5.33
C ILE A 53 -5.29 6.92 -6.74
N PRO A 54 -4.41 7.64 -7.48
CA PRO A 54 -3.98 7.20 -8.81
C PRO A 54 -3.20 5.88 -8.76
N LEU A 55 -2.44 5.61 -7.69
CA LEU A 55 -1.76 4.33 -7.51
C LEU A 55 -2.75 3.16 -7.43
N LEU A 56 -3.81 3.29 -6.63
CA LEU A 56 -4.85 2.27 -6.51
C LEU A 56 -5.69 2.15 -7.79
N PHE A 57 -5.94 3.27 -8.48
CA PHE A 57 -6.65 3.26 -9.76
C PHE A 57 -5.86 2.48 -10.82
N VAL A 58 -4.58 2.81 -10.99
CA VAL A 58 -3.69 2.12 -11.94
C VAL A 58 -3.52 0.65 -11.55
N SER A 59 -3.44 0.35 -10.25
CA SER A 59 -3.44 -1.03 -9.75
C SER A 59 -4.70 -1.79 -10.17
N SER A 60 -5.89 -1.18 -10.08
CA SER A 60 -7.15 -1.79 -10.55
C SER A 60 -7.13 -2.08 -12.04
N LEU A 61 -6.63 -1.14 -12.85
CA LEU A 61 -6.50 -1.35 -14.30
C LEU A 61 -5.55 -2.51 -14.61
N ALA A 62 -4.42 -2.59 -13.90
CA ALA A 62 -3.45 -3.66 -14.06
C ALA A 62 -3.99 -5.02 -13.60
N TYR A 63 -4.70 -5.08 -12.46
CA TYR A 63 -5.39 -6.31 -12.03
C TYR A 63 -6.48 -6.74 -13.01
N SER A 64 -7.19 -5.79 -13.62
CA SER A 64 -8.19 -6.09 -14.65
C SER A 64 -7.53 -6.78 -15.86
N LYS A 65 -6.35 -6.33 -16.30
CA LYS A 65 -5.59 -6.97 -17.39
C LYS A 65 -5.22 -8.42 -17.09
N ILE A 66 -4.98 -8.80 -15.83
CA ILE A 66 -4.69 -10.19 -15.43
C ILE A 66 -5.90 -11.12 -15.64
N GLY A 67 -7.12 -10.58 -15.66
CA GLY A 67 -8.33 -11.35 -15.89
C GLY A 67 -8.48 -11.85 -17.33
N TYR A 68 -7.87 -11.18 -18.31
CA TYR A 68 -8.12 -11.45 -19.74
C TYR A 68 -6.90 -11.36 -20.67
N SER A 69 -5.72 -10.96 -20.20
CA SER A 69 -4.50 -10.88 -21.02
C SER A 69 -3.61 -12.11 -20.85
N GLU A 70 -2.93 -12.53 -21.92
CA GLU A 70 -1.95 -13.61 -21.89
C GLU A 70 -0.67 -13.23 -21.12
N TYR A 71 -0.35 -11.93 -21.02
CA TYR A 71 0.86 -11.41 -20.38
C TYR A 71 0.66 -11.11 -18.88
N THR A 72 0.12 -12.03 -18.10
CA THR A 72 -0.33 -11.66 -16.73
C THR A 72 0.82 -11.33 -15.76
N ARG A 73 2.03 -11.86 -15.97
CA ARG A 73 3.12 -11.72 -14.97
C ARG A 73 3.60 -10.27 -14.80
N SER A 74 3.77 -9.53 -15.89
CA SER A 74 4.17 -8.11 -15.83
C SER A 74 3.07 -7.26 -15.22
N TRP A 75 1.82 -7.49 -15.63
CA TRP A 75 0.65 -6.81 -15.07
C TRP A 75 0.45 -7.12 -13.58
N ASP A 76 0.64 -8.36 -13.13
CA ASP A 76 0.56 -8.75 -11.71
C ASP A 76 1.65 -8.07 -10.89
N THR A 77 2.86 -8.02 -11.42
CA THR A 77 3.98 -7.34 -10.75
C THR A 77 3.71 -5.84 -10.62
N PHE A 78 3.28 -5.19 -11.69
CA PHE A 78 2.97 -3.76 -11.68
C PHE A 78 1.75 -3.42 -10.80
N ALA A 79 0.69 -4.22 -10.89
CA ALA A 79 -0.50 -4.11 -10.04
C ALA A 79 -0.14 -4.27 -8.56
N TRP A 80 0.79 -5.17 -8.25
CA TRP A 80 1.30 -5.39 -6.91
C TRP A 80 2.06 -4.18 -6.38
N TYR A 81 3.00 -3.60 -7.14
CA TYR A 81 3.76 -2.43 -6.68
C TYR A 81 2.86 -1.22 -6.42
N THR A 82 2.00 -0.90 -7.39
CA THR A 82 1.08 0.24 -7.30
C THR A 82 0.09 0.07 -6.13
N HIS A 83 -0.46 -1.13 -5.92
CA HIS A 83 -1.30 -1.43 -4.76
C HIS A 83 -0.56 -1.26 -3.43
N ASN A 84 0.64 -1.83 -3.30
CA ASN A 84 1.37 -1.79 -2.05
C ASN A 84 1.81 -0.39 -1.68
N ILE A 85 2.35 0.39 -2.62
CA ILE A 85 2.73 1.78 -2.34
C ILE A 85 1.51 2.59 -1.92
N GLY A 86 0.38 2.46 -2.65
CA GLY A 86 -0.86 3.13 -2.27
C GLY A 86 -1.34 2.70 -0.88
N SER A 87 -1.26 1.42 -0.54
CA SER A 87 -1.64 0.90 0.78
C SER A 87 -0.73 1.41 1.90
N ILE A 88 0.59 1.50 1.65
CA ILE A 88 1.55 2.05 2.62
C ILE A 88 1.26 3.53 2.87
N PHE A 89 0.91 4.31 1.84
CA PHE A 89 0.49 5.69 2.01
C PHE A 89 -0.74 5.81 2.91
N ILE A 90 -1.73 4.92 2.77
CA ILE A 90 -2.89 4.91 3.68
C ILE A 90 -2.47 4.61 5.11
N LEU A 91 -1.63 3.60 5.34
CA LEU A 91 -1.13 3.26 6.68
C LEU A 91 -0.37 4.43 7.31
N ASN A 92 0.52 5.06 6.54
CA ASN A 92 1.26 6.24 6.96
C ASN A 92 0.32 7.40 7.31
N VAL A 93 -0.68 7.68 6.47
CA VAL A 93 -1.68 8.72 6.72
C VAL A 93 -2.42 8.46 8.04
N VAL A 94 -2.85 7.23 8.31
CA VAL A 94 -3.51 6.88 9.58
C VAL A 94 -2.59 7.15 10.77
N GLY A 95 -1.33 6.71 10.71
CA GLY A 95 -0.35 6.94 11.77
C GLY A 95 -0.03 8.42 11.97
N LEU A 96 0.19 9.17 10.89
CA LEU A 96 0.47 10.60 10.93
C LEU A 96 -0.72 11.42 11.42
N MET A 97 -1.94 11.10 10.99
CA MET A 97 -3.14 11.73 11.50
C MET A 97 -3.30 11.46 13.00
N THR A 98 -3.02 10.24 13.47
CA THR A 98 -3.05 9.90 14.90
C THR A 98 -2.00 10.70 15.69
N ALA A 99 -0.82 10.93 15.11
CA ALA A 99 0.26 11.65 15.76
C ALA A 99 -0.06 13.14 16.02
N LEU A 100 -0.99 13.73 15.25
CA LEU A 100 -1.43 15.11 15.47
C LEU A 100 -2.06 15.33 16.85
N GLN A 101 -2.62 14.27 17.46
CA GLN A 101 -3.24 14.33 18.79
C GLN A 101 -2.50 13.46 19.81
N PHE A 102 -2.02 12.28 19.39
CA PHE A 102 -1.44 11.28 20.28
C PHE A 102 -0.19 10.64 19.66
N LYS A 103 0.96 11.30 19.83
CA LYS A 103 2.26 10.85 19.27
C LYS A 103 2.65 9.44 19.74
N ASP A 104 2.48 9.12 21.01
CA ASP A 104 2.85 7.81 21.56
C ASP A 104 2.02 6.68 20.95
N ILE A 105 0.72 6.93 20.73
CA ILE A 105 -0.18 5.96 20.07
C ILE A 105 0.25 5.76 18.61
N ALA A 106 0.63 6.83 17.90
CA ALA A 106 1.14 6.72 16.54
C ALA A 106 2.43 5.90 16.46
N ILE A 107 3.37 6.08 17.40
CA ILE A 107 4.60 5.29 17.47
C ILE A 107 4.27 3.82 17.71
N ALA A 108 3.38 3.52 18.65
CA ALA A 108 2.93 2.15 18.92
C ALA A 108 2.26 1.52 17.68
N TYR A 109 1.44 2.29 16.96
CA TYR A 109 0.80 1.87 15.70
C TYR A 109 1.82 1.50 14.63
N PHE A 110 2.81 2.36 14.37
CA PHE A 110 3.88 2.08 13.41
C PHE A 110 4.74 0.89 13.84
N GLY A 111 5.08 0.80 15.13
CA GLY A 111 5.81 -0.33 15.69
C GLY A 111 5.07 -1.66 15.48
N LEU A 112 3.75 -1.66 15.68
CA LEU A 112 2.91 -2.84 15.43
C LEU A 112 2.89 -3.23 13.94
N ILE A 113 2.81 -2.26 13.02
CA ILE A 113 2.88 -2.53 11.57
C ILE A 113 4.22 -3.19 11.22
N VAL A 114 5.33 -2.63 11.70
CA VAL A 114 6.67 -3.18 11.43
C VAL A 114 6.79 -4.60 11.98
N LEU A 115 6.31 -4.83 13.20
CA LEU A 115 6.33 -6.16 13.83
C LEU A 115 5.51 -7.17 13.05
N LEU A 116 4.26 -6.85 12.68
CA LEU A 116 3.39 -7.75 11.93
C LEU A 116 3.94 -8.04 10.53
N MET A 117 4.49 -7.02 9.85
CA MET A 117 5.10 -7.20 8.53
C MET A 117 6.40 -8.02 8.62
N GLY A 118 7.17 -7.84 9.68
CA GLY A 118 8.34 -8.67 10.00
C GLY A 118 7.95 -10.14 10.20
N ALA A 119 6.96 -10.40 11.06
CA ALA A 119 6.44 -11.74 11.30
C ALA A 119 5.91 -12.39 10.01
N TYR A 120 5.11 -11.65 9.22
CA TYR A 120 4.64 -12.12 7.92
C TYR A 120 5.81 -12.48 6.99
N SER A 121 6.83 -11.62 6.92
CA SER A 121 7.97 -11.83 6.03
C SER A 121 8.81 -13.03 6.46
N ILE A 122 9.03 -13.25 7.76
CA ILE A 122 9.71 -14.43 8.29
C ILE A 122 8.97 -15.71 7.90
N ILE A 123 7.65 -15.77 8.17
CA ILE A 123 6.81 -16.93 7.81
C ILE A 123 6.86 -17.17 6.29
N ASN A 124 6.81 -16.09 5.51
CA ASN A 124 6.81 -16.17 4.05
C ASN A 124 8.17 -16.69 3.51
N LEU A 125 9.29 -16.24 4.08
CA LEU A 125 10.64 -16.71 3.73
C LEU A 125 10.84 -18.18 4.10
N TYR A 126 10.36 -18.59 5.28
CA TYR A 126 10.40 -19.98 5.74
C TYR A 126 9.66 -20.93 4.79
N ASN A 127 8.48 -20.54 4.31
CA ASN A 127 7.65 -21.38 3.45
C ASN A 127 8.10 -21.48 1.98
N ARG A 128 8.88 -20.52 1.47
CA ARG A 128 9.44 -20.55 0.10
C ARG A 128 10.85 -19.96 0.08
N PRO A 129 11.86 -20.74 0.49
CA PRO A 129 13.24 -20.28 0.50
C PRO A 129 13.79 -20.03 -0.92
N ASP A 130 13.16 -20.60 -1.94
CA ASP A 130 13.51 -20.42 -3.36
C ASP A 130 13.29 -18.99 -3.88
N LEU A 131 12.49 -18.18 -3.19
CA LEU A 131 12.15 -16.80 -3.58
C LEU A 131 12.63 -15.75 -2.56
N GLN A 132 13.70 -16.04 -1.81
CA GLN A 132 14.17 -15.18 -0.71
C GLN A 132 14.53 -13.77 -1.17
N SER A 133 15.26 -13.61 -2.26
CA SER A 133 15.69 -12.30 -2.76
C SER A 133 14.51 -11.40 -3.13
N GLU A 134 13.52 -11.94 -3.85
CA GLU A 134 12.31 -11.22 -4.23
C GLU A 134 11.50 -10.80 -2.99
N LYS A 135 11.35 -11.70 -2.01
CA LYS A 135 10.60 -11.42 -0.78
C LYS A 135 11.29 -10.40 0.11
N LEU A 136 12.60 -10.52 0.26
CA LEU A 136 13.41 -9.57 1.02
C LEU A 136 13.35 -8.19 0.38
N PHE A 137 13.45 -8.11 -0.96
CA PHE A 137 13.30 -6.85 -1.68
C PHE A 137 11.94 -6.20 -1.41
N LYS A 138 10.84 -6.96 -1.49
CA LYS A 138 9.49 -6.46 -1.20
C LYS A 138 9.35 -5.94 0.23
N PHE A 139 9.94 -6.64 1.19
CA PHE A 139 9.98 -6.21 2.59
C PHE A 139 10.77 -4.91 2.76
N VAL A 140 11.96 -4.82 2.17
CA VAL A 140 12.81 -3.62 2.24
C VAL A 140 12.14 -2.42 1.58
N VAL A 141 11.47 -2.60 0.43
CA VAL A 141 10.68 -1.53 -0.20
C VAL A 141 9.56 -1.09 0.73
N PHE A 142 8.80 -2.02 1.31
CA PHE A 142 7.73 -1.70 2.25
C PHE A 142 8.25 -0.89 3.44
N ILE A 143 9.29 -1.38 4.12
CA ILE A 143 9.86 -0.72 5.29
C ILE A 143 10.44 0.64 4.92
N SER A 144 11.13 0.76 3.79
CA SER A 144 11.70 2.05 3.34
C SER A 144 10.61 3.10 3.13
N VAL A 145 9.51 2.75 2.44
CA VAL A 145 8.40 3.69 2.18
C VAL A 145 7.64 4.02 3.47
N LEU A 146 7.45 3.05 4.36
CA LEU A 146 6.84 3.28 5.68
C LEU A 146 7.70 4.21 6.55
N MET A 147 9.02 3.98 6.58
CA MET A 147 9.95 4.76 7.38
C MET A 147 10.05 6.20 6.87
N VAL A 148 10.28 6.39 5.57
CA VAL A 148 10.44 7.73 4.98
C VAL A 148 9.13 8.52 4.96
N GLY A 149 8.01 7.85 4.66
CA GLY A 149 6.71 8.51 4.54
C GLY A 149 5.94 8.65 5.85
N GLY A 150 6.18 7.78 6.84
CA GLY A 150 5.39 7.72 8.08
C GLY A 150 6.21 8.03 9.32
N ILE A 151 7.22 7.22 9.62
CA ILE A 151 7.95 7.29 10.90
C ILE A 151 8.89 8.50 10.96
N LEU A 152 9.64 8.78 9.89
CA LEU A 152 10.61 9.87 9.83
C LEU A 152 9.95 11.25 10.02
N PRO A 153 8.79 11.56 9.42
CA PRO A 153 8.04 12.78 9.72
C PRO A 153 7.55 12.92 11.16
N LEU A 154 7.60 11.87 12.01
CA LEU A 154 7.28 12.01 13.44
C LEU A 154 8.45 12.58 14.26
N ALA A 155 9.67 12.53 13.71
CA ALA A 155 10.87 13.01 14.38
C ALA A 155 11.10 14.52 14.19
N PHE A 156 10.43 15.12 13.20
CA PHE A 156 10.49 16.55 12.85
C PHE A 156 9.15 17.23 13.15
#